data_AF-A0A9E3V9Q6-F1
#
_entry.id   AF-A0A9E3V9Q6-F1
#
_cell.length_a   1.000
_cell.length_b   1.000
_cell.length_c   1.000
_cell.angle_alpha   90.00
_cell.angle_beta   90.00
_cell.angle_gamma   90.00
#
_symmetry.space_group_name_H-M   'P 1'
#
loop_
_entity.id
_entity.type
_entity.pdbx_description
1 polymer ?
#
loop_
_entity_poly.entity_id
_entity_poly.type
_entity_poly.pdbx_seq_one_letter_code
_entity_poly.pdbx_strand_id
1 'polypeptide(L)'
;MEADGCSTLGRGLEISPRGALLPLTCKGELSGDVVLYVSLPERPRMFKAVGRAAPRAERGWVIAFHETSEEDLALLAESLIKEYGLAALPQLERRYSRYLELEPRYLREIR
;
A
#
# COMPACT_ATOMS: atom_id res chain seq x y z
N MET A 1 22.05 -11.22 6.42
CA MET A 1 20.77 -11.58 5.80
C MET A 1 20.30 -10.37 5.04
N GLU A 2 20.43 -10.39 3.72
CA GLU A 2 19.81 -9.37 2.88
C GLU A 2 18.29 -9.58 2.97
N ALA A 3 17.54 -8.52 3.26
CA ALA A 3 16.10 -8.58 3.17
C ALA A 3 15.76 -8.77 1.68
N ASP A 4 15.01 -9.81 1.35
CA ASP A 4 14.46 -10.04 0.00
C ASP A 4 13.46 -8.93 -0.34
N GLY A 5 14.01 -7.76 -0.69
CA GLY A 5 13.27 -6.56 -1.01
C GLY A 5 12.67 -6.67 -2.40
N CYS A 6 11.40 -6.32 -2.51
CA CYS A 6 10.72 -6.21 -3.79
C CYS A 6 10.71 -4.75 -4.24
N SER A 7 11.41 -4.45 -5.34
CA SER A 7 11.37 -3.12 -5.97
C SER A 7 10.39 -3.16 -7.15
N THR A 8 9.37 -2.30 -7.12
CA THR A 8 8.45 -2.13 -8.24
C THR A 8 8.48 -0.68 -8.70
N LEU A 9 8.94 -0.47 -9.94
CA LEU A 9 8.90 0.83 -10.60
C LEU A 9 7.60 0.93 -11.40
N GLY A 10 6.59 1.58 -10.80
CA GLY A 10 5.42 2.18 -11.46
C GLY A 10 4.41 1.25 -12.16
N ARG A 11 4.78 0.03 -12.57
CA ARG A 11 3.86 -0.88 -13.25
C ARG A 11 3.12 -1.76 -12.26
N GLY A 12 1.83 -1.46 -12.05
CA GLY A 12 0.95 -2.27 -11.22
C GLY A 12 1.14 -2.08 -9.71
N LEU A 13 1.93 -1.09 -9.28
CA LEU A 13 1.85 -0.58 -7.92
C LEU A 13 0.63 0.34 -7.85
N GLU A 14 -0.30 0.03 -6.95
CA GLU A 14 -1.29 1.02 -6.52
C GLU A 14 -0.88 1.50 -5.14
N ILE A 15 -1.10 2.78 -4.84
CA ILE A 15 -0.86 3.39 -3.52
C ILE A 15 -2.07 4.26 -3.13
N SER A 16 -2.41 4.27 -1.85
CA SER A 16 -3.40 5.15 -1.23
C SER A 16 -2.90 5.61 0.15
N PRO A 17 -3.53 6.61 0.78
CA PRO A 17 -3.20 6.98 2.16
C PRO A 17 -3.36 5.85 3.17
N ARG A 18 -4.10 4.78 2.84
CA ARG A 18 -4.28 3.62 3.72
C ARG A 18 -3.22 2.52 3.51
N GLY A 19 -2.46 2.57 2.42
CA GLY A 19 -1.58 1.46 2.09
C GLY A 19 -1.16 1.36 0.64
N ALA A 20 -0.54 0.22 0.29
CA ALA A 20 -0.09 -0.10 -1.05
C ALA A 20 -0.59 -1.49 -1.50
N LEU A 21 -0.79 -1.65 -2.82
CA LEU A 21 -1.08 -2.94 -3.45
C LEU A 21 0.05 -3.24 -4.43
N LEU A 22 0.92 -4.17 -4.06
CA LEU A 22 2.02 -4.61 -4.92
C LEU A 22 1.51 -5.62 -5.95
N PRO A 23 2.04 -5.64 -7.18
CA PRO A 23 1.65 -6.58 -8.23
C PRO A 23 2.15 -8.02 -7.98
N LEU A 24 1.56 -9.00 -8.68
CA LEU A 24 1.89 -10.43 -8.56
C LEU A 24 3.34 -10.75 -8.95
N THR A 25 3.97 -9.86 -9.71
CA THR A 25 5.38 -9.95 -10.06
C THR A 25 6.30 -9.71 -8.86
N CYS A 26 5.76 -9.22 -7.75
CA CYS A 26 6.45 -9.05 -6.49
C CYS A 26 6.56 -10.40 -5.75
N LYS A 27 7.61 -11.16 -6.07
CA LYS A 27 7.79 -12.55 -5.62
C LYS A 27 8.49 -12.71 -4.26
N GLY A 28 9.00 -11.62 -3.67
CA GLY A 28 9.65 -11.68 -2.35
C GLY A 28 8.64 -12.02 -1.25
N GLU A 29 9.04 -12.85 -0.29
CA GLU A 29 8.24 -13.11 0.90
C GLU A 29 8.32 -11.90 1.85
N LEU A 30 7.25 -11.10 1.87
CA LEU A 30 7.12 -10.00 2.81
C LEU A 30 6.50 -10.53 4.11
N SER A 31 7.30 -10.69 5.15
CA SER A 31 6.82 -11.10 6.47
C SER A 31 6.81 -9.92 7.46
N GLY A 32 5.69 -9.73 8.17
CA GLY A 32 5.61 -8.76 9.26
C GLY A 32 5.48 -7.31 8.77
N ASP A 33 6.25 -6.42 9.40
CA ASP A 33 6.28 -5.00 9.06
C ASP A 33 7.26 -4.75 7.91
N VAL A 34 6.77 -3.98 6.93
CA VAL A 34 7.52 -3.57 5.75
C VAL A 34 7.61 -2.06 5.70
N VAL A 35 8.76 -1.56 5.27
CA VAL A 35 9.00 -0.12 5.11
C VAL A 35 8.96 0.22 3.62
N LEU A 36 8.04 1.11 3.25
CA LEU A 36 7.99 1.69 1.92
C LEU A 36 8.65 3.06 1.93
N TYR A 37 9.51 3.30 0.96
CA TYR A 37 10.05 4.62 0.67
C TYR A 37 9.22 5.22 -0.47
N VAL A 38 8.40 6.21 -0.15
CA VAL A 38 7.46 6.82 -1.08
C VAL A 38 8.05 8.13 -1.59
N SER A 39 8.22 8.21 -2.91
CA SER A 39 8.61 9.43 -3.61
C SER A 39 7.38 10.11 -4.19
N LEU A 40 7.21 11.40 -3.93
CA LEU A 40 6.13 12.22 -4.48
C LEU A 40 6.71 13.28 -5.42
N PRO A 41 6.08 13.59 -6.57
CA PRO A 41 6.61 14.56 -7.53
C PRO A 41 6.89 15.95 -6.94
N GLU A 42 6.06 16.39 -5.99
CA GLU A 42 6.16 17.73 -5.41
C GLU A 42 7.08 17.82 -4.19
N ARG A 43 7.74 16.71 -3.80
CA ARG A 43 8.59 16.68 -2.62
C ARG A 43 10.02 16.29 -2.97
N PRO A 44 11.04 17.04 -2.50
CA PRO A 44 12.44 16.75 -2.80
C PRO A 44 12.97 15.51 -2.06
N ARG A 45 12.25 15.01 -1.05
CA ARG A 45 12.66 13.86 -0.23
C ARG A 45 11.54 12.84 -0.16
N MET A 46 11.91 11.57 -0.23
CA MET A 46 11.02 10.47 0.06
C MET A 46 10.62 10.47 1.54
N PHE A 47 9.42 9.98 1.83
CA PHE A 47 9.02 9.67 3.20
C PHE A 47 8.95 8.16 3.41
N LYS A 48 8.99 7.75 4.68
CA LYS A 48 8.87 6.35 5.09
C LYS A 48 7.43 6.06 5.50
N ALA A 49 6.84 5.03 4.91
CA ALA A 49 5.56 4.48 5.34
C ALA A 49 5.78 3.06 5.84
N VAL A 50 5.53 2.83 7.13
CA VAL A 50 5.60 1.48 7.71
C VAL A 50 4.21 0.87 7.64
N GLY A 51 4.14 -0.35 7.12
CA GLY A 51 2.88 -1.07 7.02
C GLY A 51 3.03 -2.56 7.22
N ARG A 52 1.91 -3.23 7.43
CA ARG A 52 1.86 -4.68 7.59
C ARG A 52 1.55 -5.33 6.25
N ALA A 53 2.41 -6.24 5.81
CA ALA A 53 2.22 -6.96 4.57
C ALA A 53 1.34 -8.20 4.77
N ALA A 54 0.45 -8.46 3.83
CA ALA A 54 -0.34 -9.68 3.77
C ALA A 54 -0.45 -10.17 2.30
N PRO A 55 -0.23 -11.47 2.03
CA PRO A 55 -0.28 -11.97 0.67
C PRO A 55 -1.74 -12.05 0.19
N ARG A 56 -1.97 -11.79 -1.10
CA ARG A 56 -3.28 -11.96 -1.76
C ARG A 56 -3.08 -12.56 -3.14
N ALA A 57 -3.76 -13.67 -3.41
CA ALA A 57 -3.63 -14.41 -4.68
C ALA A 57 -3.93 -13.55 -5.93
N GLU A 58 -4.80 -12.55 -5.80
CA GLU A 58 -5.23 -11.72 -6.93
C GLU A 58 -4.32 -10.52 -7.19
N ARG A 59 -3.46 -10.20 -6.22
CA ARG A 59 -2.68 -8.95 -6.28
C ARG A 59 -1.19 -9.16 -6.06
N GLY A 60 -0.79 -10.10 -5.22
CA GLY A 60 0.58 -10.28 -4.75
C GLY A 60 0.59 -9.95 -3.26
N TRP A 61 0.75 -8.68 -2.94
CA TRP A 61 0.78 -8.21 -1.55
C TRP A 61 -0.12 -7.00 -1.33
N VAL A 62 -0.81 -7.01 -0.21
CA VAL A 62 -1.51 -5.85 0.36
C VAL A 62 -0.68 -5.37 1.53
N ILE A 63 -0.45 -4.06 1.58
CA ILE A 63 0.30 -3.42 2.65
C ILE A 63 -0.61 -2.40 3.30
N ALA A 64 -0.91 -2.60 4.58
CA ALA A 64 -1.73 -1.68 5.37
C ALA A 64 -0.80 -0.76 6.17
N PHE A 65 -0.82 0.56 5.91
CA PHE A 65 0.00 1.50 6.67
C PHE A 65 -0.51 1.60 8.11
N HIS A 66 0.40 1.59 9.07
CA HIS A 66 0.07 1.73 10.50
C HIS A 66 0.97 2.72 11.24
N GLU A 67 2.18 2.97 10.72
CA GLU A 67 3.09 3.97 11.27
C GLU A 67 3.60 4.85 10.12
N THR A 68 2.89 5.95 9.88
CA THR A 68 3.18 6.99 8.87
C THR A 68 2.61 8.30 9.37
N SER A 69 3.32 9.43 9.18
CA SER A 69 2.84 10.72 9.68
C SER A 69 1.60 11.21 8.93
N GLU A 70 0.67 11.88 9.64
CA GLU A 70 -0.53 12.44 9.03
C GLU A 70 -0.21 13.46 7.94
N GLU A 71 0.86 14.24 8.12
CA GLU A 71 1.36 15.19 7.11
C GLU A 71 1.77 14.47 5.82
N ASP A 72 2.51 13.37 5.92
CA ASP A 72 2.93 12.58 4.76
C ASP A 72 1.73 11.95 4.05
N LEU A 73 0.74 11.46 4.81
CA LEU A 73 -0.49 10.90 4.27
C LEU A 73 -1.36 11.96 3.57
N ALA A 74 -1.44 13.17 4.12
CA ALA A 74 -2.13 14.29 3.50
C ALA A 74 -1.47 14.69 2.17
N LEU A 75 -0.14 14.80 2.14
CA LEU A 75 0.62 15.10 0.92
C LEU A 75 0.47 14.00 -0.14
N LEU A 76 0.44 12.73 0.26
CA LEU A 76 0.16 11.62 -0.63
C LEU A 76 -1.26 11.74 -1.21
N ALA A 77 -2.26 12.03 -0.37
CA ALA A 77 -3.63 12.22 -0.83
C ALA A 77 -3.74 13.37 -1.84
N GLU A 78 -3.11 14.52 -1.56
CA GLU A 78 -3.06 15.65 -2.47
C GLU A 78 -2.40 15.31 -3.80
N SER A 79 -1.27 14.59 -3.76
CA SER A 79 -0.57 14.14 -4.96
C SER A 79 -1.45 13.24 -5.83
N LEU A 80 -2.16 12.29 -5.20
CA LEU A 80 -3.09 11.40 -5.90
C LEU A 80 -4.29 12.16 -6.49
N ILE A 81 -4.80 13.18 -5.79
CA ILE A 81 -5.87 14.05 -6.30
C ILE A 81 -5.38 14.84 -7.51
N LYS A 82 -4.16 15.36 -7.49
CA LYS A 82 -3.59 16.11 -8.62
C LYS A 82 -3.38 15.23 -9.85
N GLU A 83 -2.94 13.98 -9.65
CA GLU A 83 -2.67 13.05 -10.74
C GLU A 83 -3.95 12.43 -11.34
N TYR A 84 -4.90 12.01 -10.50
CA TYR A 84 -6.06 11.22 -10.92
C TYR A 84 -7.41 11.96 -10.80
N GLY A 85 -7.42 13.14 -10.18
CA GLY A 85 -8.63 13.89 -9.86
C GLY A 85 -9.36 13.37 -8.61
N LEU A 86 -10.06 14.28 -7.91
CA LEU A 86 -10.80 13.96 -6.68
C LEU A 86 -11.84 12.83 -6.88
N ALA A 87 -12.45 12.75 -8.06
CA ALA A 87 -13.47 11.75 -8.38
C ALA A 87 -12.92 10.31 -8.48
N ALA A 88 -11.60 10.14 -8.66
CA ALA A 88 -10.97 8.82 -8.76
C ALA A 88 -10.66 8.21 -7.37
N LEU A 89 -10.50 9.03 -6.33
CA LEU A 89 -10.15 8.58 -4.99
C LEU A 89 -11.17 7.59 -4.37
N PRO A 90 -12.50 7.80 -4.44
CA PRO A 90 -13.44 6.85 -3.86
C PRO A 90 -13.36 5.46 -4.47
N GLN A 91 -13.05 5.35 -5.77
CA GLN A 91 -12.89 4.06 -6.43
C GLN A 91 -11.61 3.35 -5.97
N LEU A 92 -10.53 4.12 -5.82
CA LEU A 92 -9.27 3.65 -5.27
C LEU A 92 -9.48 3.15 -3.83
N GLU A 93 -10.05 3.97 -2.95
CA GLU A 93 -10.32 3.62 -1.55
C GLU A 93 -11.24 2.40 -1.40
N ARG A 94 -12.27 2.26 -2.25
CA ARG A 94 -13.14 1.06 -2.26
C ARG A 94 -12.37 -0.19 -2.64
N ARG A 95 -11.48 -0.11 -3.62
CA ARG A 95 -10.63 -1.22 -4.03
C ARG A 95 -9.68 -1.62 -2.89
N TYR A 96 -9.06 -0.63 -2.24
CA TYR A 96 -8.23 -0.85 -1.06
C TYR A 96 -8.98 -1.50 0.10
N SER A 97 -10.17 -0.96 0.43
CA SER A 97 -11.00 -1.48 1.52
C SER A 97 -11.37 -2.94 1.27
N ARG A 98 -11.70 -3.30 0.02
CA ARG A 98 -11.93 -4.70 -0.37
C ARG A 98 -10.72 -5.59 -0.05
N TYR A 99 -9.51 -5.16 -0.39
CA TYR A 99 -8.30 -5.98 -0.15
C TYR A 99 -7.86 -6.03 1.31
N LEU A 100 -8.09 -4.95 2.07
CA LEU A 100 -7.85 -4.88 3.51
C LEU A 100 -8.86 -5.75 4.30
N GLU A 101 -10.12 -5.81 3.88
CA GLU A 101 -11.19 -6.59 4.53
C GLU A 101 -11.29 -8.05 4.07
N LEU A 102 -10.54 -8.44 3.04
CA LEU A 102 -10.35 -9.84 2.63
C LEU A 102 -9.36 -10.54 3.58
N GLU A 103 -9.74 -10.68 4.86
CA GLU A 103 -9.19 -11.75 5.68
C GLU A 103 -9.74 -13.10 5.18
N PRO A 104 -8.96 -14.19 5.23
CA PRO A 104 -9.55 -15.52 5.20
C PRO A 104 -10.56 -15.64 6.33
N ARG A 105 -11.82 -15.92 5.99
CA ARG A 105 -12.95 -15.99 6.94
C ARG A 105 -12.75 -16.99 8.09
N TYR A 106 -11.77 -17.90 8.02
CA TYR A 106 -11.55 -18.93 9.03
C TYR A 106 -11.07 -18.40 10.40
N LEU A 107 -10.64 -17.13 10.49
CA LEU A 107 -10.32 -16.48 11.79
C LEU A 107 -11.52 -15.76 12.42
N ARG A 108 -12.64 -15.59 11.70
CA ARG A 108 -13.85 -14.95 12.24
C ARG A 108 -14.76 -15.90 13.01
N GLU A 109 -14.50 -17.20 13.00
CA GLU A 109 -15.31 -18.24 13.67
C GLU A 109 -14.85 -18.57 15.11
N ILE A 110 -13.84 -17.86 15.65
CA ILE A 110 -13.49 -17.93 17.08
C ILE A 110 -13.98 -16.65 17.77
N ARG A 111 -15.29 -16.43 17.75
CA ARG A 111 -15.99 -15.48 18.64
C ARG A 111 -17.44 -15.90 18.85
#